data_AF-A0A804JJA0-F1
#
_entry.id   AF-A0A804JJA0-F1
#
_cell.length_a   1.000
_cell.length_b   1.000
_cell.length_c   1.000
_cell.angle_alpha   90.00
_cell.angle_beta   90.00
_cell.angle_gamma   90.00
#
_symmetry.space_group_name_H-M   'P 1'
#
loop_
_entity.id
_entity.type
_entity.pdbx_description
1 polymer ?
#
loop_
_entity_poly.entity_id
_entity_poly.type
_entity_poly.pdbx_seq_one_letter_code
_entity_poly.pdbx_strand_id
1 'polypeptide(L)'
;MEVRRRLPSRPPSVVAPSPFRDGGACLPPSSSPAVPRLQASDALPLPIRHTNLLFSALFVGSLVFLMRRWREKVRCSTPLHLLGLSEILAIVGLIASLIYLLSFFGIAFVQSIVSSHDEEDDFLLSGAAPDSAPSPAPICPLLSTDGTISSQRNLEITADDEDIVSSVVSGKIPSYVLESRLGDCRRAAGIRREALRRITGRTLEGLPLDGLDYASILGQCCELPVGYVQLPVGIAGPLVLDGREYHVPMATTEGCLVASTNRGCKAIAESGGATSVVLRDGMTRAPAVRLPTARRAADLKAFLEDPNNFETIALVFNRSSRFGRLQGIHCALAGRNLYMRFSCSTGDAMGMNMVSKGVQNVLDYLQNDFEDMDVISISGNFCSDKKPAAVNWIEGRGKSVVCEAIIKEEVVRKVLKTNIPALVELNTIKNLAGSAIAGSLGGFNAQASNVVSAIYIATGQDPAQNVESSHCITMMEAVNDGKDLHISVTMPSIEVGTVGGGTQLASQAACLDLLGVKGASLESPGANARRLATVVAGAVLAGELSLLSALAAGQLVMSHMKYNRSSKDFSKAAC
;
A
#
# COMPACT_ATOMS: atom_id res chain seq x y z
N MET A 1 -27.29 -12.34 -55.85
CA MET A 1 -26.52 -11.82 -57.00
C MET A 1 -25.96 -10.48 -56.58
N GLU A 2 -24.76 -10.45 -56.00
CA GLU A 2 -23.85 -9.29 -56.02
C GLU A 2 -22.53 -9.70 -55.36
N VAL A 3 -21.45 -9.37 -56.04
CA VAL A 3 -20.13 -10.01 -55.96
C VAL A 3 -19.14 -9.04 -55.29
N ARG A 4 -18.44 -9.56 -54.27
CA ARG A 4 -17.27 -8.95 -53.62
C ARG A 4 -16.19 -8.57 -54.66
N ARG A 5 -15.71 -7.32 -54.64
CA ARG A 5 -14.45 -6.92 -55.31
C ARG A 5 -13.33 -6.75 -54.27
N ARG A 6 -12.29 -7.59 -54.41
CA ARG A 6 -10.95 -7.41 -53.82
C ARG A 6 -10.07 -6.63 -54.83
N LEU A 7 -9.20 -5.76 -54.31
CA LEU A 7 -8.15 -5.07 -55.08
C LEU A 7 -6.85 -5.92 -55.10
N PRO A 8 -6.04 -5.90 -56.19
CA PRO A 8 -4.89 -6.77 -56.36
C PRO A 8 -3.54 -6.16 -55.92
N SER A 9 -2.61 -7.07 -55.57
CA SER A 9 -1.21 -6.88 -55.19
C SER A 9 -0.26 -6.59 -56.37
N ARG A 10 0.79 -5.79 -56.14
CA ARG A 10 1.90 -5.52 -57.08
C ARG A 10 3.02 -6.59 -56.99
N PRO A 11 3.68 -6.97 -58.12
CA PRO A 11 4.79 -7.93 -58.15
C PRO A 11 6.19 -7.25 -58.20
N PRO A 12 7.31 -8.03 -58.09
CA PRO A 12 8.64 -7.54 -57.73
C PRO A 12 9.54 -7.26 -58.95
N SER A 13 10.63 -6.50 -58.74
CA SER A 13 11.67 -6.27 -59.77
C SER A 13 13.03 -6.78 -59.31
N VAL A 14 13.63 -7.65 -60.13
CA VAL A 14 15.02 -8.12 -60.06
C VAL A 14 15.67 -7.82 -61.42
N VAL A 15 16.83 -7.15 -61.45
CA VAL A 15 17.86 -7.24 -62.51
C VAL A 15 19.24 -6.92 -61.91
N ALA A 16 20.23 -7.78 -62.19
CA ALA A 16 21.68 -7.66 -61.93
C ALA A 16 22.43 -7.61 -63.30
N PRO A 17 23.79 -7.73 -63.48
CA PRO A 17 24.97 -7.60 -62.59
C PRO A 17 26.26 -6.90 -63.20
N SER A 18 27.24 -6.55 -62.33
CA SER A 18 28.73 -6.57 -62.51
C SER A 18 29.44 -5.55 -63.47
N PRO A 19 30.76 -5.19 -63.34
CA PRO A 19 31.92 -6.10 -63.16
C PRO A 19 33.06 -5.70 -62.17
N PHE A 20 33.97 -6.65 -62.00
CA PHE A 20 35.20 -6.77 -61.18
C PHE A 20 36.25 -5.63 -61.25
N ARG A 21 36.96 -5.36 -60.13
CA ARG A 21 38.43 -5.59 -59.95
C ARG A 21 38.99 -5.19 -58.57
N ASP A 22 39.75 -6.14 -58.00
CA ASP A 22 40.99 -6.10 -57.20
C ASP A 22 41.28 -5.02 -56.12
N GLY A 23 41.70 -5.53 -54.95
CA GLY A 23 42.96 -5.07 -54.31
C GLY A 23 42.87 -4.35 -52.96
N GLY A 24 43.11 -5.09 -51.86
CA GLY A 24 44.08 -4.76 -50.80
C GLY A 24 43.95 -3.49 -49.94
N ALA A 25 43.99 -3.74 -48.61
CA ALA A 25 44.57 -2.94 -47.53
C ALA A 25 43.69 -1.95 -46.72
N CYS A 26 43.75 -2.15 -45.39
CA CYS A 26 43.13 -1.40 -44.30
C CYS A 26 43.48 0.10 -44.27
N LEU A 27 42.47 0.95 -44.06
CA LEU A 27 42.54 2.25 -43.37
C LEU A 27 41.17 2.55 -42.70
N PRO A 28 41.12 3.27 -41.55
CA PRO A 28 39.95 3.31 -40.67
C PRO A 28 38.86 4.28 -41.18
N PRO A 29 37.57 4.06 -40.84
CA PRO A 29 36.50 4.93 -41.29
C PRO A 29 36.45 6.25 -40.50
N SER A 30 36.35 7.33 -41.28
CA SER A 30 36.06 8.70 -40.90
C SER A 30 34.84 8.86 -40.00
N SER A 31 34.99 9.63 -38.92
CA SER A 31 33.92 10.09 -38.05
C SER A 31 32.98 11.06 -38.79
N SER A 32 31.69 10.71 -38.83
CA SER A 32 30.61 11.65 -39.15
C SER A 32 30.33 12.52 -37.91
N PRO A 33 29.93 13.81 -38.06
CA PRO A 33 29.82 14.71 -36.93
C PRO A 33 28.59 14.38 -36.08
N ALA A 34 28.78 14.28 -34.77
CA ALA A 34 27.69 14.11 -33.82
C ALA A 34 26.81 15.37 -33.79
N VAL A 35 25.50 15.17 -33.85
CA VAL A 35 24.50 16.22 -33.56
C VAL A 35 24.65 16.61 -32.07
N PRO A 36 24.79 17.90 -31.71
CA PRO A 36 24.95 18.29 -30.32
C PRO A 36 23.66 18.02 -29.54
N ARG A 37 23.75 17.33 -28.41
CA ARG A 37 22.68 17.25 -27.41
C ARG A 37 22.51 18.65 -26.79
N LEU A 38 21.44 19.35 -27.15
CA LEU A 38 21.03 20.59 -26.49
C LEU A 38 20.71 20.33 -25.01
N GLN A 39 21.46 20.95 -24.10
CA GLN A 39 21.12 21.00 -22.68
C GLN A 39 20.23 22.22 -22.40
N ALA A 40 19.28 22.10 -21.48
CA ALA A 40 18.41 23.22 -21.06
C ALA A 40 19.18 24.42 -20.48
N SER A 41 20.47 24.25 -20.16
CA SER A 41 21.41 25.32 -19.80
C SER A 41 21.72 26.29 -20.94
N ASP A 42 21.48 25.91 -22.19
CA ASP A 42 21.83 26.72 -23.37
C ASP A 42 20.74 27.74 -23.74
N ALA A 43 19.59 27.72 -23.05
CA ALA A 43 18.43 28.57 -23.34
C ALA A 43 18.44 29.94 -22.62
N LEU A 44 19.38 30.19 -21.71
CA LEU A 44 19.39 31.41 -20.88
C LEU A 44 20.75 32.12 -20.92
N PRO A 45 20.80 33.44 -21.20
CA PRO A 45 22.04 34.18 -21.39
C PRO A 45 22.81 34.51 -20.09
N LEU A 46 22.43 33.93 -18.95
CA LEU A 46 22.99 34.23 -17.63
C LEU A 46 23.29 32.97 -16.82
N PRO A 47 24.35 32.95 -15.99
CA PRO A 47 24.68 31.78 -15.18
C PRO A 47 23.53 31.41 -14.24
N ILE A 48 23.16 30.12 -14.22
CA ILE A 48 22.00 29.54 -13.52
C ILE A 48 21.88 30.01 -12.06
N ARG A 49 22.99 30.13 -11.34
CA ARG A 49 23.02 30.58 -9.94
C ARG A 49 22.44 31.99 -9.78
N HIS A 50 22.72 32.90 -10.71
CA HIS A 50 22.22 34.26 -10.69
C HIS A 50 20.74 34.33 -11.08
N THR A 51 20.34 33.55 -12.08
CA THR A 51 18.94 33.46 -12.52
C THR A 51 18.04 32.88 -11.41
N ASN A 52 18.50 31.82 -10.73
CA ASN A 52 17.77 31.23 -9.59
C ASN A 52 17.66 32.18 -8.40
N LEU A 53 18.74 32.91 -8.09
CA LEU A 53 18.71 33.93 -7.04
C LEU A 53 17.73 35.06 -7.38
N LEU A 54 17.74 35.53 -8.63
CA LEU A 54 16.85 36.57 -9.12
C LEU A 54 15.37 36.18 -9.01
N PHE A 55 15.00 34.99 -9.53
CA PHE A 55 13.61 34.53 -9.47
C PHE A 55 13.15 34.16 -8.07
N SER A 56 14.04 33.65 -7.20
CA SER A 56 13.72 33.42 -5.79
C SER A 56 13.48 34.74 -5.04
N ALA A 57 14.32 35.76 -5.29
CA ALA A 57 14.14 37.09 -4.70
C ALA A 57 12.87 37.77 -5.23
N LEU A 58 12.58 37.64 -6.53
CA LEU A 58 11.35 38.16 -7.14
C LEU A 58 10.10 37.48 -6.57
N PHE A 59 10.14 36.16 -6.35
CA PHE A 59 9.04 35.39 -5.76
C PHE A 59 8.75 35.86 -4.33
N VAL A 60 9.78 35.87 -3.47
CA VAL A 60 9.63 36.30 -2.07
C VAL A 60 9.24 37.77 -1.97
N GLY A 61 9.85 38.64 -2.79
CA GLY A 61 9.54 40.07 -2.82
C GLY A 61 8.10 40.34 -3.24
N SER A 62 7.62 39.68 -4.30
CA SER A 62 6.25 39.82 -4.78
C SER A 62 5.23 39.28 -3.77
N LEU A 63 5.53 38.14 -3.14
CA LEU A 63 4.68 37.55 -2.11
C LEU A 63 4.55 38.45 -0.88
N VAL A 64 5.67 38.96 -0.36
CA VAL A 64 5.68 39.87 0.80
C VAL A 64 4.96 41.18 0.48
N PHE A 65 5.14 41.73 -0.73
CA PHE A 65 4.45 42.92 -1.17
C PHE A 65 2.93 42.71 -1.23
N LEU A 66 2.46 41.62 -1.86
CA LEU A 66 1.04 41.30 -1.96
C LEU A 66 0.41 41.05 -0.59
N MET A 67 1.09 40.34 0.31
CA MET A 67 0.63 40.12 1.68
C MET A 67 0.47 41.43 2.48
N ARG A 68 1.41 42.38 2.31
CA ARG A 68 1.30 43.71 2.93
C ARG A 68 0.13 44.51 2.35
N ARG A 69 -0.06 44.49 1.03
CA ARG A 69 -1.15 45.22 0.35
C ARG A 69 -2.52 44.64 0.65
N TRP A 70 -2.67 43.32 0.67
CA TRP A 70 -3.92 42.68 1.06
C TRP A 70 -4.24 42.95 2.54
N ARG A 71 -3.24 42.99 3.42
CA ARG A 71 -3.44 43.39 4.81
C ARG A 71 -3.93 44.85 4.95
N GLU A 72 -3.39 45.77 4.15
CA GLU A 72 -3.87 47.16 4.08
C GLU A 72 -5.31 47.24 3.57
N LYS A 73 -5.64 46.53 2.49
CA LYS A 73 -7.00 46.50 1.93
C LYS A 73 -8.03 45.93 2.89
N VAL A 74 -7.68 44.86 3.61
CA VAL A 74 -8.53 44.28 4.66
C VAL A 74 -8.78 45.30 5.78
N ARG A 75 -7.76 46.09 6.17
CA ARG A 75 -7.91 47.14 7.19
C ARG A 75 -8.77 48.31 6.73
N CYS A 76 -8.71 48.68 5.46
CA CYS A 76 -9.48 49.79 4.88
C CYS A 76 -10.80 49.33 4.24
N SER A 77 -11.24 48.08 4.47
CA SER A 77 -12.45 47.48 3.87
C SER A 77 -12.54 47.63 2.35
N THR A 78 -11.40 47.68 1.66
CA THR A 78 -11.33 47.76 0.20
C THR A 78 -11.42 46.35 -0.38
N PRO A 79 -12.30 46.09 -1.36
CA PRO A 79 -12.43 44.78 -1.98
C PRO A 79 -11.11 44.28 -2.58
N LEU A 80 -10.72 43.04 -2.27
CA LEU A 80 -9.45 42.45 -2.70
C LEU A 80 -9.34 42.27 -4.23
N HIS A 81 -10.47 42.18 -4.93
CA HIS A 81 -10.51 42.02 -6.39
C HIS A 81 -10.20 43.31 -7.17
N LEU A 82 -10.17 44.48 -6.50
CA LEU A 82 -9.81 45.75 -7.14
C LEU A 82 -8.29 45.91 -7.18
N LEU A 83 -7.65 45.38 -8.22
CA LEU A 83 -6.18 45.37 -8.33
C LEU A 83 -5.64 46.67 -8.94
N GLY A 84 -4.69 47.30 -8.26
CA GLY A 84 -3.89 48.40 -8.81
C GLY A 84 -2.75 47.91 -9.70
N LEU A 85 -2.17 48.80 -10.49
CA LEU A 85 -1.08 48.47 -11.43
C LEU A 85 0.12 47.78 -10.75
N SER A 86 0.49 48.21 -9.54
CA SER A 86 1.58 47.61 -8.77
C SER A 86 1.25 46.20 -8.25
N GLU A 87 -0.01 45.92 -7.92
CA GLU A 87 -0.46 44.59 -7.50
C GLU A 87 -0.54 43.64 -8.68
N ILE A 88 -1.00 44.12 -9.85
CA ILE A 88 -0.99 43.35 -11.09
C ILE A 88 0.45 42.96 -11.46
N LEU A 89 1.39 43.90 -11.42
CA LEU A 89 2.81 43.62 -11.71
C LEU A 89 3.40 42.61 -10.70
N ALA A 90 3.04 42.72 -9.42
CA ALA A 90 3.50 41.76 -8.40
C ALA A 90 2.88 40.36 -8.59
N ILE A 91 1.60 40.26 -8.99
CA ILE A 91 0.95 38.98 -9.30
C ILE A 91 1.60 38.35 -10.52
N VAL A 92 1.84 39.12 -11.59
CA VAL A 92 2.54 38.63 -12.79
C VAL A 92 3.96 38.18 -12.44
N GLY A 93 4.70 38.96 -11.63
CA GLY A 93 6.03 38.59 -11.16
C GLY A 93 6.03 37.33 -10.29
N LEU A 94 5.03 37.15 -9.43
CA LEU A 94 4.85 35.96 -8.61
C LEU A 94 4.56 34.73 -9.46
N ILE A 95 3.65 34.83 -10.44
CA ILE A 95 3.31 33.73 -11.35
C ILE A 95 4.50 33.36 -12.23
N ALA A 96 5.18 34.34 -12.81
CA ALA A 96 6.35 34.11 -13.66
C ALA A 96 7.50 33.45 -12.89
N SER A 97 7.78 33.91 -11.67
CA SER A 97 8.79 33.30 -10.80
C SER A 97 8.39 31.92 -10.31
N LEU A 98 7.10 31.68 -10.02
CA LEU A 98 6.59 30.36 -9.65
C LEU A 98 6.72 29.37 -10.80
N ILE A 99 6.35 29.75 -12.02
CA ILE A 99 6.50 28.91 -13.22
C ILE A 99 7.98 28.59 -13.44
N TYR A 100 8.87 29.57 -13.32
CA TYR A 100 10.31 29.36 -13.45
C TYR A 100 10.84 28.38 -12.39
N LEU A 101 10.51 28.59 -11.11
CA LEU A 101 10.97 27.74 -10.01
C LEU A 101 10.40 26.32 -10.11
N LEU A 102 9.13 26.16 -10.47
CA LEU A 102 8.51 24.85 -10.68
C LEU A 102 9.06 24.14 -11.90
N SER A 103 9.36 24.86 -13.00
CA SER A 103 9.94 24.25 -14.19
C SER A 103 11.39 23.81 -13.94
N PHE A 104 12.18 24.63 -13.25
CA PHE A 104 13.60 24.32 -13.00
C PHE A 104 13.80 23.25 -11.91
N PHE A 105 13.08 23.34 -10.78
CA PHE A 105 13.08 22.27 -9.77
C PHE A 105 12.32 21.02 -10.24
N GLY A 106 11.29 21.19 -11.07
CA GLY A 106 10.56 20.11 -11.70
C GLY A 106 11.40 19.33 -12.70
N ILE A 107 12.30 19.97 -13.46
CA ILE A 107 13.23 19.27 -14.37
C ILE A 107 14.29 18.49 -13.59
N ALA A 108 14.77 18.97 -12.44
CA ALA A 108 15.68 18.17 -11.59
C ALA A 108 14.98 16.92 -11.02
N PHE A 109 13.69 17.03 -10.69
CA PHE A 109 12.84 15.91 -10.27
C PHE A 109 12.51 14.96 -11.42
N VAL A 110 12.19 15.49 -12.61
CA VAL A 110 11.89 14.71 -13.82
C VAL A 110 13.15 14.06 -14.39
N GLN A 111 14.32 14.70 -14.38
CA GLN A 111 15.59 14.08 -14.79
C GLN A 111 16.04 12.98 -13.82
N SER A 112 15.74 13.10 -12.52
CA SER A 112 15.93 12.00 -11.55
C SER A 112 14.99 10.82 -11.80
N ILE A 113 13.83 11.06 -12.43
CA ILE A 113 12.84 10.02 -12.77
C ILE A 113 13.12 9.44 -14.16
N VAL A 114 13.54 10.25 -15.13
CA VAL A 114 13.89 9.83 -16.50
C VAL A 114 15.25 9.12 -16.50
N SER A 115 16.21 9.50 -15.66
CA SER A 115 17.45 8.71 -15.47
C SER A 115 17.19 7.35 -14.82
N SER A 116 16.01 7.12 -14.24
CA SER A 116 15.58 5.81 -13.75
C SER A 116 14.71 5.04 -14.75
N HIS A 117 14.48 5.59 -15.95
CA HIS A 117 13.61 5.01 -16.99
C HIS A 117 14.28 4.79 -18.35
N ASP A 118 15.51 5.28 -18.56
CA ASP A 118 16.24 5.12 -19.83
C ASP A 118 17.36 4.05 -19.80
N GLU A 119 17.43 3.18 -18.77
CA GLU A 119 18.42 2.07 -18.71
C GLU A 119 17.90 0.71 -19.23
N GLU A 120 16.77 0.65 -19.95
CA GLU A 120 16.27 -0.62 -20.51
C GLU A 120 16.49 -0.83 -22.02
N ASP A 121 17.03 0.14 -22.78
CA ASP A 121 17.26 -0.02 -24.22
C ASP A 121 18.60 0.59 -24.68
N ASP A 122 19.73 -0.04 -24.32
CA ASP A 122 20.95 -0.15 -25.17
C ASP A 122 22.10 -0.82 -24.40
N PHE A 123 22.21 -2.16 -24.48
CA PHE A 123 23.49 -2.82 -24.19
C PHE A 123 23.71 -4.08 -25.03
N LEU A 124 24.03 -3.86 -26.31
CA LEU A 124 24.89 -4.77 -27.07
C LEU A 124 25.99 -3.95 -27.75
N LEU A 125 27.25 -4.35 -27.45
CA LEU A 125 28.52 -4.00 -28.11
C LEU A 125 29.21 -2.69 -27.72
N SER A 126 30.11 -2.76 -26.74
CA SER A 126 31.56 -2.57 -26.93
C SER A 126 32.26 -2.29 -25.59
N GLY A 127 33.31 -3.05 -25.32
CA GLY A 127 34.16 -2.85 -24.15
C GLY A 127 35.19 -1.74 -24.33
N ALA A 128 35.50 -1.06 -23.23
CA ALA A 128 36.81 -0.47 -22.95
C ALA A 128 36.94 -0.26 -21.43
N ALA A 129 38.04 -0.74 -20.86
CA ALA A 129 38.38 -0.58 -19.45
C ALA A 129 38.82 0.86 -19.12
N PRO A 130 38.70 1.29 -17.85
CA PRO A 130 39.81 2.03 -17.25
C PRO A 130 40.17 1.59 -15.81
N ASP A 131 41.45 1.28 -15.67
CA ASP A 131 42.43 1.60 -14.61
C ASP A 131 42.02 1.72 -13.11
N SER A 132 42.57 0.74 -12.37
CA SER A 132 43.12 0.78 -11.00
C SER A 132 42.41 1.60 -9.91
N ALA A 133 41.68 0.89 -9.05
CA ALA A 133 41.27 1.37 -7.72
C ALA A 133 42.36 1.10 -6.65
N PRO A 134 42.51 1.95 -5.62
CA PRO A 134 43.52 1.79 -4.57
C PRO A 134 43.18 0.66 -3.58
N SER A 135 44.21 -0.01 -3.06
CA SER A 135 44.09 -1.13 -2.11
C SER A 135 43.36 -0.78 -0.81
N PRO A 136 42.59 -1.73 -0.23
CA PRO A 136 41.90 -1.52 1.05
C PRO A 136 42.87 -1.54 2.24
N ALA A 137 42.59 -0.70 3.23
CA ALA A 137 43.33 -0.60 4.49
C ALA A 137 43.16 -1.87 5.37
N PRO A 138 44.09 -2.16 6.31
CA PRO A 138 44.04 -3.38 7.12
C PRO A 138 42.90 -3.36 8.13
N ILE A 139 42.28 -4.53 8.31
CA ILE A 139 41.21 -4.79 9.28
C ILE A 139 41.79 -4.74 10.71
N CYS A 140 41.15 -3.95 11.58
CA CYS A 140 41.46 -3.84 13.00
C CYS A 140 40.99 -5.11 13.76
N PRO A 141 41.86 -5.87 14.44
CA PRO A 141 41.52 -7.16 15.04
C PRO A 141 41.20 -7.02 16.53
N LEU A 142 39.99 -6.58 16.89
CA LEU A 142 39.54 -6.60 18.29
C LEU A 142 38.03 -6.86 18.39
N LEU A 143 37.65 -8.13 18.16
CA LEU A 143 36.48 -8.79 18.76
C LEU A 143 36.59 -10.30 18.46
N SER A 144 37.68 -10.90 18.94
CA SER A 144 37.75 -12.33 19.18
C SER A 144 37.05 -12.62 20.51
N THR A 145 35.81 -13.04 20.44
CA THR A 145 35.18 -13.83 21.51
C THR A 145 34.57 -15.06 20.88
N ASP A 146 35.18 -16.19 21.21
CA ASP A 146 34.80 -17.55 20.84
C ASP A 146 33.32 -17.85 21.10
N GLY A 147 32.75 -18.67 20.21
CA GLY A 147 31.58 -19.50 20.53
C GLY A 147 30.37 -19.29 19.62
N THR A 148 30.35 -20.02 18.49
CA THR A 148 29.15 -20.39 17.72
C THR A 148 28.32 -19.24 17.14
N ILE A 149 28.83 -18.60 16.09
CA ILE A 149 27.98 -18.08 15.01
C ILE A 149 28.09 -19.10 13.88
N SER A 150 26.97 -19.75 13.55
CA SER A 150 26.88 -20.68 12.43
C SER A 150 27.41 -20.00 11.18
N SER A 151 28.38 -20.62 10.52
CA SER A 151 28.65 -20.38 9.11
C SER A 151 27.32 -20.51 8.36
N GLN A 152 26.77 -19.39 7.88
CA GLN A 152 25.77 -19.45 6.82
C GLN A 152 26.47 -20.11 5.65
N ARG A 153 26.21 -21.40 5.44
CA ARG A 153 26.71 -22.13 4.29
C ARG A 153 26.20 -21.38 3.07
N ASN A 154 27.12 -20.77 2.32
CA ASN A 154 26.89 -20.53 0.90
C ASN A 154 26.30 -21.82 0.33
N LEU A 155 25.22 -21.71 -0.43
CA LEU A 155 24.64 -22.84 -1.17
C LEU A 155 25.80 -23.63 -1.80
N GLU A 156 26.01 -24.87 -1.37
CA GLU A 156 26.85 -25.81 -2.12
C GLU A 156 26.09 -26.08 -3.42
N ILE A 157 26.35 -25.24 -4.42
CA ILE A 157 25.84 -25.41 -5.78
C ILE A 157 26.45 -26.72 -6.28
N THR A 158 25.60 -27.72 -6.48
CA THR A 158 26.04 -28.99 -7.08
C THR A 158 26.40 -28.76 -8.55
N ALA A 159 27.20 -29.67 -9.15
CA ALA A 159 27.50 -29.58 -10.59
C ALA A 159 26.22 -29.55 -11.45
N ASP A 160 25.17 -30.27 -11.03
CA ASP A 160 23.87 -30.25 -11.70
C ASP A 160 23.15 -28.90 -11.57
N ASP A 161 23.31 -28.20 -10.43
CA ASP A 161 22.74 -26.86 -10.24
C ASP A 161 23.42 -25.82 -11.15
N GLU A 162 24.72 -25.99 -11.42
CA GLU A 162 25.51 -25.08 -12.26
C GLU A 162 24.95 -24.98 -13.69
N ASP A 163 24.61 -26.13 -14.29
CA ASP A 163 24.02 -26.20 -15.64
C ASP A 163 22.62 -25.57 -15.68
N ILE A 164 21.83 -25.78 -14.63
CA ILE A 164 20.49 -25.22 -14.52
C ILE A 164 20.56 -23.71 -14.34
N VAL A 165 21.43 -23.22 -13.45
CA VAL A 165 21.69 -21.79 -13.27
C VAL A 165 22.12 -21.15 -14.59
N SER A 166 23.10 -21.73 -15.29
CA SER A 166 23.57 -21.23 -16.59
C SER A 166 22.45 -21.21 -17.65
N SER A 167 21.55 -22.19 -17.61
CA SER A 167 20.38 -22.25 -18.49
C SER A 167 19.32 -21.21 -18.14
N VAL A 168 19.14 -20.86 -16.87
CA VAL A 168 18.26 -19.76 -16.43
C VAL A 168 18.88 -18.41 -16.82
N VAL A 169 20.17 -18.21 -16.58
CA VAL A 169 20.90 -16.97 -16.93
C VAL A 169 20.86 -16.71 -18.45
N SER A 170 21.01 -17.76 -19.27
CA SER A 170 20.92 -17.64 -20.73
C SER A 170 19.49 -17.57 -21.27
N GLY A 171 18.46 -17.62 -20.42
CA GLY A 171 17.05 -17.55 -20.82
C GLY A 171 16.50 -18.85 -21.45
N LYS A 172 17.29 -19.93 -21.51
CA LYS A 172 16.84 -21.25 -22.03
C LYS A 172 15.77 -21.89 -21.13
N ILE A 173 15.86 -21.66 -19.82
CA ILE A 173 14.86 -22.12 -18.84
C ILE A 173 14.22 -20.89 -18.19
N PRO A 174 12.90 -20.68 -18.37
CA PRO A 174 12.19 -19.65 -17.64
C PRO A 174 12.23 -19.89 -16.13
N SER A 175 12.51 -18.86 -15.33
CA SER A 175 12.64 -18.98 -13.88
C SER A 175 11.37 -19.48 -13.16
N TYR A 176 10.18 -19.21 -13.72
CA TYR A 176 8.90 -19.58 -13.11
C TYR A 176 8.55 -21.07 -13.21
N VAL A 177 9.28 -21.86 -14.02
CA VAL A 177 9.03 -23.30 -14.14
C VAL A 177 9.87 -24.15 -13.18
N LEU A 178 10.82 -23.53 -12.46
CA LEU A 178 11.81 -24.25 -11.65
C LEU A 178 11.17 -25.16 -10.59
N GLU A 179 10.15 -24.68 -9.89
CA GLU A 179 9.45 -25.47 -8.88
C GLU A 179 8.84 -26.75 -9.48
N SER A 180 8.16 -26.62 -10.63
CA SER A 180 7.53 -27.76 -11.31
C SER A 180 8.54 -28.72 -11.93
N ARG A 181 9.69 -28.23 -12.40
CA ARG A 181 10.72 -29.03 -13.07
C ARG A 181 11.61 -29.78 -12.08
N LEU A 182 11.92 -29.16 -10.96
CA LEU A 182 12.85 -29.71 -9.97
C LEU A 182 12.15 -30.56 -8.92
N GLY A 183 10.85 -30.33 -8.68
CA GLY A 183 10.10 -30.99 -7.60
C GLY A 183 10.54 -30.57 -6.19
N ASP A 184 11.45 -29.60 -6.09
CA ASP A 184 11.98 -29.06 -4.84
C ASP A 184 11.92 -27.53 -4.88
N CYS A 185 10.99 -26.96 -4.12
CA CYS A 185 10.73 -25.53 -4.10
C CYS A 185 11.86 -24.72 -3.44
N ARG A 186 12.55 -25.29 -2.44
CA ARG A 186 13.68 -24.63 -1.77
C ARG A 186 14.88 -24.59 -2.70
N ARG A 187 15.17 -25.70 -3.39
CA ARG A 187 16.22 -25.75 -4.41
C ARG A 187 15.92 -24.78 -5.56
N ALA A 188 14.67 -24.72 -6.02
CA ALA A 188 14.24 -23.77 -7.05
C ALA A 188 14.50 -22.31 -6.65
N ALA A 189 14.15 -21.92 -5.42
CA ALA A 189 14.44 -20.59 -4.89
C ALA A 189 15.95 -20.31 -4.80
N GLY A 190 16.76 -21.29 -4.40
CA GLY A 190 18.22 -21.20 -4.36
C GLY A 190 18.85 -21.00 -5.75
N ILE A 191 18.44 -21.78 -6.74
CA ILE A 191 18.88 -21.65 -8.14
C ILE A 191 18.51 -20.28 -8.70
N ARG A 192 17.27 -19.82 -8.44
CA ARG A 192 16.80 -18.50 -8.87
C ARG A 192 17.63 -17.37 -8.26
N ARG A 193 17.91 -17.45 -6.96
CA ARG A 193 18.74 -16.51 -6.22
C ARG A 193 20.17 -16.44 -6.81
N GLU A 194 20.76 -17.58 -7.12
CA GLU A 194 22.08 -17.65 -7.74
C GLU A 194 22.09 -17.12 -9.17
N ALA A 195 21.08 -17.46 -9.98
CA ALA A 195 20.94 -16.90 -11.33
C ALA A 195 20.84 -15.37 -11.29
N LEU A 196 20.05 -14.79 -10.37
CA LEU A 196 19.96 -13.34 -10.17
C LEU A 196 21.31 -12.73 -9.77
N ARG A 197 22.08 -13.40 -8.91
CA ARG A 197 23.44 -12.94 -8.53
C ARG A 197 24.34 -12.80 -9.76
N ARG A 198 24.28 -13.75 -10.70
CA ARG A 198 25.08 -13.72 -11.93
C ARG A 198 24.59 -12.69 -12.93
N ILE A 199 23.28 -12.56 -13.12
CA ILE A 199 22.68 -11.59 -14.04
C ILE A 199 22.98 -10.16 -13.59
N THR A 200 22.84 -9.89 -12.29
CA THR A 200 22.93 -8.53 -11.74
C THR A 200 24.33 -8.17 -11.22
N GLY A 201 25.18 -9.15 -10.95
CA GLY A 201 26.45 -8.96 -10.24
C GLY A 201 26.29 -8.57 -8.76
N ARG A 202 25.07 -8.62 -8.20
CA ARG A 202 24.77 -8.23 -6.81
C ARG A 202 24.46 -9.43 -5.93
N THR A 203 24.88 -9.38 -4.66
CA THR A 203 24.57 -10.42 -3.67
C THR A 203 23.22 -10.16 -2.99
N LEU A 204 22.54 -11.25 -2.59
CA LEU A 204 21.33 -11.24 -1.76
C LEU A 204 21.63 -11.67 -0.31
N GLU A 205 22.90 -11.62 0.09
CA GLU A 205 23.33 -11.85 1.48
C GLU A 205 22.54 -10.99 2.47
N GLY A 206 22.10 -11.57 3.58
CA GLY A 206 21.19 -10.93 4.53
C GLY A 206 19.69 -11.17 4.28
N LEU A 207 19.29 -11.62 3.08
CA LEU A 207 17.95 -12.18 2.85
C LEU A 207 18.01 -13.70 3.12
N PRO A 208 17.39 -14.25 4.18
CA PRO A 208 17.45 -15.67 4.45
C PRO A 208 16.79 -16.50 3.34
N LEU A 209 17.37 -17.67 3.08
CA LEU A 209 16.79 -18.69 2.21
C LEU A 209 16.22 -19.85 3.02
N ASP A 210 16.94 -20.32 4.04
CA ASP A 210 16.51 -21.42 4.89
C ASP A 210 15.58 -20.95 6.01
N GLY A 211 14.69 -21.83 6.47
CA GLY A 211 13.73 -21.54 7.55
C GLY A 211 12.31 -21.23 7.08
N LEU A 212 12.07 -21.13 5.77
CA LEU A 212 10.74 -21.04 5.17
C LEU A 212 10.36 -22.37 4.51
N ASP A 213 9.13 -22.83 4.75
CA ASP A 213 8.52 -23.90 3.98
C ASP A 213 8.02 -23.38 2.62
N TYR A 214 8.87 -23.46 1.59
CA TYR A 214 8.54 -22.98 0.24
C TYR A 214 7.38 -23.76 -0.42
N ALA A 215 7.10 -24.99 0.01
CA ALA A 215 5.96 -25.74 -0.51
C ALA A 215 4.63 -25.10 -0.06
N SER A 216 4.59 -24.53 1.15
CA SER A 216 3.40 -23.87 1.70
C SER A 216 3.00 -22.55 1.01
N ILE A 217 3.91 -21.93 0.25
CA ILE A 217 3.63 -20.67 -0.48
C ILE A 217 3.33 -20.90 -1.96
N LEU A 218 3.70 -22.06 -2.52
CA LEU A 218 3.61 -22.35 -3.94
C LEU A 218 2.15 -22.33 -4.42
N GLY A 219 1.87 -21.49 -5.43
CA GLY A 219 0.54 -21.36 -6.04
C GLY A 219 -0.52 -20.75 -5.13
N GLN A 220 -0.11 -20.17 -3.99
CA GLN A 220 -1.03 -19.68 -2.97
C GLN A 220 -0.65 -18.29 -2.44
N CYS A 221 0.64 -18.05 -2.14
CA CYS A 221 1.08 -16.83 -1.45
C CYS A 221 2.09 -15.98 -2.22
N CYS A 222 3.01 -16.59 -2.97
CA CYS A 222 4.06 -15.86 -3.68
C CYS A 222 4.63 -16.67 -4.85
N GLU A 223 4.87 -16.01 -5.97
CA GLU A 223 5.56 -16.56 -7.13
C GLU A 223 7.05 -16.19 -7.11
N LEU A 224 7.88 -17.00 -7.79
CA LEU A 224 9.31 -16.71 -8.00
C LEU A 224 10.11 -16.39 -6.71
N PRO A 225 9.95 -17.13 -5.59
CA PRO A 225 10.61 -16.79 -4.34
C PRO A 225 12.15 -16.89 -4.44
N VAL A 226 12.85 -16.00 -3.74
CA VAL A 226 14.34 -15.96 -3.66
C VAL A 226 14.87 -15.92 -2.21
N GLY A 227 13.95 -16.03 -1.25
CA GLY A 227 14.15 -15.83 0.17
C GLY A 227 12.90 -15.22 0.81
N TYR A 228 13.04 -14.71 2.03
CA TYR A 228 11.96 -14.03 2.74
C TYR A 228 12.49 -12.91 3.64
N VAL A 229 11.65 -11.91 3.91
CA VAL A 229 11.99 -10.80 4.80
C VAL A 229 11.58 -11.15 6.23
N GLN A 230 12.46 -10.91 7.19
CA GLN A 230 12.18 -11.06 8.62
C GLN A 230 11.69 -9.74 9.20
N LEU A 231 10.55 -9.77 9.89
CA LEU A 231 10.00 -8.62 10.60
C LEU A 231 9.92 -8.93 12.11
N PRO A 232 10.36 -8.01 12.99
CA PRO A 232 10.18 -8.19 14.43
C PRO A 232 8.70 -8.25 14.81
N VAL A 233 8.33 -9.21 15.66
CA VAL A 233 6.99 -9.31 16.23
C VAL A 233 7.05 -8.99 17.73
N GLY A 234 6.36 -7.92 18.13
CA GLY A 234 6.14 -7.57 19.53
C GLY A 234 4.73 -7.92 19.98
N ILE A 235 4.52 -8.00 21.30
CA ILE A 235 3.22 -8.25 21.91
C ILE A 235 2.76 -7.01 22.67
N ALA A 236 1.53 -6.56 22.44
CA ALA A 236 0.86 -5.54 23.24
C ALA A 236 -0.30 -6.17 24.04
N GLY A 237 -0.34 -5.98 25.36
CA GLY A 237 -1.45 -6.49 26.18
C GLY A 237 -1.15 -6.61 27.69
N PRO A 238 -2.10 -7.18 28.44
CA PRO A 238 -3.38 -7.69 27.95
C PRO A 238 -4.32 -6.56 27.51
N LEU A 239 -4.96 -6.71 26.34
CA LEU A 239 -6.13 -5.95 25.93
C LEU A 239 -7.36 -6.63 26.52
N VAL A 240 -7.98 -5.99 27.52
CA VAL A 240 -9.25 -6.46 28.10
C VAL A 240 -10.38 -5.95 27.19
N LEU A 241 -11.02 -6.87 26.47
CA LEU A 241 -12.05 -6.58 25.48
C LEU A 241 -13.18 -7.61 25.57
N ASP A 242 -14.42 -7.15 25.70
CA ASP A 242 -15.63 -8.00 25.79
C ASP A 242 -15.52 -9.07 26.88
N GLY A 243 -14.94 -8.70 28.02
CA GLY A 243 -14.72 -9.59 29.16
C GLY A 243 -13.61 -10.64 28.96
N ARG A 244 -12.77 -10.50 27.93
CA ARG A 244 -11.65 -11.41 27.63
C ARG A 244 -10.32 -10.65 27.54
N GLU A 245 -9.23 -11.35 27.79
CA GLU A 245 -7.88 -10.80 27.63
C GLU A 245 -7.23 -11.29 26.34
N TYR A 246 -6.66 -10.36 25.57
CA TYR A 246 -5.91 -10.66 24.35
C TYR A 246 -4.48 -10.12 24.44
N HIS A 247 -3.52 -10.93 24.01
CA HIS A 247 -2.13 -10.53 23.82
C HIS A 247 -1.91 -10.31 22.33
N VAL A 248 -1.92 -9.04 21.90
CA VAL A 248 -2.01 -8.66 20.49
C VAL A 248 -0.63 -8.72 19.83
N PRO A 249 -0.41 -9.62 18.85
CA PRO A 249 0.83 -9.68 18.09
C PRO A 249 0.89 -8.54 17.06
N MET A 250 2.04 -7.86 17.00
CA MET A 250 2.28 -6.71 16.15
C MET A 250 3.64 -6.85 15.45
N ALA A 251 3.63 -7.04 14.14
CA ALA A 251 4.85 -7.12 13.33
C ALA A 251 5.20 -5.74 12.78
N THR A 252 6.32 -5.16 13.23
CA THR A 252 6.69 -3.79 12.85
C THR A 252 8.18 -3.53 12.98
N THR A 253 8.66 -2.58 12.21
CA THR A 253 10.00 -1.99 12.34
C THR A 253 9.95 -0.56 12.90
N GLU A 254 8.76 -0.02 13.16
CA GLU A 254 8.58 1.30 13.77
C GLU A 254 8.80 1.22 15.29
N GLY A 255 9.84 1.89 15.77
CA GLY A 255 10.07 2.06 17.21
C GLY A 255 8.91 2.78 17.89
N CYS A 256 8.71 2.52 19.18
CA CYS A 256 7.57 2.98 20.00
C CYS A 256 6.20 2.35 19.71
N LEU A 257 5.91 1.82 18.51
CA LEU A 257 4.53 1.44 18.15
C LEU A 257 3.94 0.41 19.13
N VAL A 258 4.64 -0.71 19.33
CA VAL A 258 4.18 -1.78 20.24
C VAL A 258 4.10 -1.27 21.68
N ALA A 259 5.10 -0.52 22.14
CA ALA A 259 5.14 0.02 23.49
C ALA A 259 4.01 1.04 23.76
N SER A 260 3.69 1.89 22.78
CA SER A 260 2.57 2.83 22.86
C SER A 260 1.24 2.10 22.89
N THR A 261 1.04 1.13 22.00
CA THR A 261 -0.19 0.31 21.99
C THR A 261 -0.35 -0.42 23.32
N ASN A 262 0.73 -0.99 23.86
CA ASN A 262 0.76 -1.66 25.17
C ASN A 262 0.37 -0.71 26.32
N ARG A 263 0.85 0.55 26.30
CA ARG A 263 0.45 1.58 27.27
C ARG A 263 -1.05 1.89 27.18
N GLY A 264 -1.62 1.92 25.97
CA GLY A 264 -3.06 2.04 25.75
C GLY A 264 -3.85 0.86 26.32
N CYS A 265 -3.40 -0.38 26.06
CA CYS A 265 -4.02 -1.59 26.61
C CYS A 265 -4.04 -1.54 28.14
N LYS A 266 -2.93 -1.12 28.76
CA LYS A 266 -2.86 -0.92 30.21
C LYS A 266 -3.89 0.08 30.73
N ALA A 267 -4.06 1.22 30.07
CA ALA A 267 -5.04 2.23 30.49
C ALA A 267 -6.49 1.73 30.38
N ILE A 268 -6.79 0.97 29.32
CA ILE A 268 -8.10 0.32 29.14
C ILE A 268 -8.33 -0.73 30.23
N ALA A 269 -7.36 -1.61 30.48
CA ALA A 269 -7.46 -2.67 31.48
C ALA A 269 -7.66 -2.11 32.90
N GLU A 270 -6.87 -1.11 33.32
CA GLU A 270 -7.00 -0.47 34.64
C GLU A 270 -8.34 0.28 34.82
N SER A 271 -9.04 0.58 33.71
CA SER A 271 -10.35 1.24 33.73
C SER A 271 -11.53 0.29 33.57
N GLY A 272 -11.30 -1.03 33.53
CA GLY A 272 -12.35 -2.05 33.48
C GLY A 272 -12.54 -2.73 32.13
N GLY A 273 -11.73 -2.38 31.13
CA GLY A 273 -11.79 -2.98 29.79
C GLY A 273 -12.59 -2.16 28.77
N ALA A 274 -12.54 -2.62 27.52
CA ALA A 274 -13.30 -2.08 26.41
C ALA A 274 -14.45 -3.03 26.01
N THR A 275 -15.44 -2.48 25.33
CA THR A 275 -16.55 -3.23 24.72
C THR A 275 -16.60 -2.96 23.23
N SER A 276 -16.96 -3.96 22.43
CA SER A 276 -17.09 -3.83 20.99
C SER A 276 -18.37 -4.44 20.44
N VAL A 277 -18.78 -3.94 19.28
CA VAL A 277 -19.94 -4.43 18.52
C VAL A 277 -19.58 -4.52 17.05
N VAL A 278 -19.84 -5.68 16.45
CA VAL A 278 -19.78 -5.86 14.99
C VAL A 278 -21.15 -5.48 14.42
N LEU A 279 -21.19 -4.38 13.65
CA LEU A 279 -22.41 -3.82 13.07
C LEU A 279 -22.76 -4.47 11.71
N ARG A 280 -21.74 -4.85 10.93
CA ARG A 280 -21.89 -5.48 9.61
C ARG A 280 -20.77 -6.50 9.39
N ASP A 281 -21.05 -7.53 8.59
CA ASP A 281 -20.09 -8.56 8.16
C ASP A 281 -20.43 -8.98 6.73
N GLY A 282 -19.81 -8.31 5.75
CA GLY A 282 -20.09 -8.50 4.32
C GLY A 282 -18.93 -8.03 3.45
N MET A 283 -18.25 -8.97 2.79
CA MET A 283 -17.25 -8.65 1.77
C MET A 283 -17.95 -8.29 0.46
N THR A 284 -17.33 -7.43 -0.35
CA THR A 284 -17.95 -6.89 -1.55
C THR A 284 -17.16 -7.16 -2.83
N ARG A 285 -17.88 -7.33 -3.93
CA ARG A 285 -17.36 -7.28 -5.30
C ARG A 285 -18.33 -6.50 -6.17
N ALA A 286 -17.80 -5.63 -7.01
CA ALA A 286 -18.63 -4.80 -7.88
C ALA A 286 -18.19 -4.89 -9.34
N PRO A 287 -18.80 -5.74 -10.17
CA PRO A 287 -18.59 -5.72 -11.61
C PRO A 287 -19.10 -4.41 -12.23
N ALA A 288 -18.44 -4.03 -13.32
CA ALA A 288 -18.92 -3.00 -14.25
C ALA A 288 -19.40 -3.67 -15.53
N VAL A 289 -20.65 -3.38 -15.90
CA VAL A 289 -21.27 -3.86 -17.14
C VAL A 289 -21.78 -2.67 -17.95
N ARG A 290 -21.95 -2.88 -19.25
CA ARG A 290 -22.44 -1.87 -20.19
C ARG A 290 -23.60 -2.44 -20.99
N LEU A 291 -24.62 -1.61 -21.19
CA LEU A 291 -25.77 -1.96 -22.01
C LEU A 291 -25.89 -0.98 -23.19
N PRO A 292 -26.74 -1.25 -24.20
CA PRO A 292 -26.86 -0.38 -25.38
C PRO A 292 -27.33 1.03 -25.02
N THR A 293 -28.20 1.17 -24.03
CA THR A 293 -28.77 2.45 -23.60
C THR A 293 -28.84 2.58 -22.08
N ALA A 294 -28.91 3.82 -21.59
CA ALA A 294 -29.12 4.10 -20.17
C ALA A 294 -30.45 3.52 -19.64
N ARG A 295 -31.51 3.52 -20.46
CA ARG A 295 -32.80 2.89 -20.12
C ARG A 295 -32.62 1.40 -19.86
N ARG A 296 -31.93 0.70 -20.76
CA ARG A 296 -31.69 -0.73 -20.61
C ARG A 296 -30.85 -1.05 -19.37
N ALA A 297 -29.83 -0.23 -19.09
CA ALA A 297 -29.06 -0.37 -17.85
C ALA A 297 -29.91 -0.12 -16.59
N ALA A 298 -30.87 0.80 -16.65
CA ALA A 298 -31.85 1.01 -15.59
C ALA A 298 -32.82 -0.18 -15.43
N ASP A 299 -33.21 -0.85 -16.52
CA ASP A 299 -34.01 -2.09 -16.44
C ASP A 299 -33.25 -3.18 -15.67
N LEU A 300 -31.95 -3.36 -15.95
CA LEU A 300 -31.11 -4.32 -15.20
C LEU A 300 -30.95 -3.92 -13.72
N LYS A 301 -30.76 -2.63 -13.43
CA LYS A 301 -30.73 -2.13 -12.05
C LYS A 301 -32.05 -2.46 -11.32
N ALA A 302 -33.19 -2.17 -11.94
CA ALA A 302 -34.50 -2.43 -11.38
C ALA A 302 -34.71 -3.93 -11.13
N PHE A 303 -34.28 -4.79 -12.05
CA PHE A 303 -34.33 -6.24 -11.88
C PHE A 303 -33.50 -6.72 -10.67
N LEU A 304 -32.27 -6.22 -10.51
CA LEU A 304 -31.34 -6.62 -9.43
C LEU A 304 -31.77 -6.13 -8.05
N GLU A 305 -32.48 -5.00 -7.98
CA GLU A 305 -32.93 -4.39 -6.72
C GLU A 305 -34.39 -4.72 -6.37
N ASP A 306 -35.11 -5.43 -7.24
CA ASP A 306 -36.45 -5.94 -6.95
C ASP A 306 -36.38 -7.08 -5.91
N PRO A 307 -37.01 -6.94 -4.73
CA PRO A 307 -37.03 -7.98 -3.71
C PRO A 307 -37.56 -9.33 -4.21
N ASN A 308 -38.46 -9.35 -5.20
CA ASN A 308 -39.03 -10.57 -5.75
C ASN A 308 -37.99 -11.42 -6.53
N ASN A 309 -36.92 -10.80 -7.04
CA ASN A 309 -35.86 -11.48 -7.77
C ASN A 309 -34.70 -11.92 -6.87
N PHE A 310 -34.60 -11.35 -5.66
CA PHE A 310 -33.44 -11.54 -4.78
C PHE A 310 -33.18 -13.01 -4.44
N GLU A 311 -34.21 -13.80 -4.12
CA GLU A 311 -34.05 -15.20 -3.76
C GLU A 311 -33.43 -16.03 -4.91
N THR A 312 -33.86 -15.79 -6.14
CA THR A 312 -33.32 -16.46 -7.33
C THR A 312 -31.87 -16.07 -7.56
N ILE A 313 -31.55 -14.77 -7.48
CA ILE A 313 -30.18 -14.27 -7.65
C ILE A 313 -29.27 -14.81 -6.55
N ALA A 314 -29.74 -14.82 -5.30
CA ALA A 314 -29.03 -15.38 -4.16
C ALA A 314 -28.80 -16.89 -4.34
N LEU A 315 -29.77 -17.65 -4.83
CA LEU A 315 -29.61 -19.08 -5.13
C LEU A 315 -28.48 -19.30 -6.15
N VAL A 316 -28.46 -18.51 -7.24
CA VAL A 316 -27.40 -18.60 -8.28
C VAL A 316 -26.03 -18.25 -7.70
N PHE A 317 -25.94 -17.14 -6.95
CA PHE A 317 -24.71 -16.69 -6.31
C PHE A 317 -24.15 -17.76 -5.34
N ASN A 318 -25.03 -18.28 -4.46
CA ASN A 318 -24.66 -19.14 -3.35
C ASN A 318 -24.21 -20.55 -3.79
N ARG A 319 -24.50 -20.98 -5.03
CA ARG A 319 -24.01 -22.26 -5.59
C ARG A 319 -22.49 -22.35 -5.64
N SER A 320 -21.79 -21.21 -5.66
CA SER A 320 -20.34 -21.14 -5.74
C SER A 320 -19.62 -21.59 -4.46
N SER A 321 -20.30 -21.56 -3.29
CA SER A 321 -19.67 -21.75 -1.98
C SER A 321 -20.65 -22.19 -0.88
N ARG A 322 -20.16 -23.04 0.03
CA ARG A 322 -20.91 -23.41 1.25
C ARG A 322 -21.03 -22.28 2.25
N PHE A 323 -20.12 -21.30 2.23
CA PHE A 323 -20.07 -20.17 3.18
C PHE A 323 -20.56 -18.85 2.57
N GLY A 324 -20.46 -18.71 1.26
CA GLY A 324 -20.88 -17.51 0.54
C GLY A 324 -22.40 -17.36 0.61
N ARG A 325 -22.90 -16.32 1.28
CA ARG A 325 -24.32 -15.96 1.28
C ARG A 325 -24.48 -14.52 0.83
N LEU A 326 -25.12 -14.33 -0.31
CA LEU A 326 -25.50 -13.01 -0.81
C LEU A 326 -26.41 -12.32 0.20
N GLN A 327 -26.09 -11.08 0.54
CA GLN A 327 -26.83 -10.25 1.49
C GLN A 327 -27.58 -9.11 0.80
N GLY A 328 -27.08 -8.64 -0.35
CA GLY A 328 -27.65 -7.52 -1.08
C GLY A 328 -26.82 -7.13 -2.29
N ILE A 329 -27.43 -6.37 -3.20
CA ILE A 329 -26.78 -5.80 -4.38
C ILE A 329 -27.13 -4.32 -4.41
N HIS A 330 -26.12 -3.46 -4.35
CA HIS A 330 -26.30 -2.02 -4.47
C HIS A 330 -25.80 -1.55 -5.84
N CYS A 331 -26.70 -1.02 -6.66
CA CYS A 331 -26.37 -0.65 -8.03
C CYS A 331 -26.21 0.87 -8.21
N ALA A 332 -25.18 1.28 -8.95
CA ALA A 332 -24.97 2.66 -9.39
C ALA A 332 -24.86 2.75 -10.92
N LEU A 333 -25.50 3.75 -11.53
CA LEU A 333 -25.47 4.00 -12.98
C LEU A 333 -24.56 5.17 -13.32
N ALA A 334 -23.81 5.03 -14.41
CA ALA A 334 -23.10 6.13 -15.07
C ALA A 334 -23.37 6.07 -16.58
N GLY A 335 -24.37 6.82 -17.04
CA GLY A 335 -24.86 6.74 -18.41
C GLY A 335 -25.44 5.35 -18.69
N ARG A 336 -24.83 4.63 -19.65
CA ARG A 336 -25.22 3.25 -20.03
C ARG A 336 -24.38 2.15 -19.36
N ASN A 337 -23.55 2.51 -18.39
CA ASN A 337 -22.77 1.58 -17.59
C ASN A 337 -23.44 1.39 -16.22
N LEU A 338 -23.44 0.15 -15.72
CA LEU A 338 -23.98 -0.23 -14.43
C LEU A 338 -22.88 -0.86 -13.57
N TYR A 339 -22.76 -0.40 -12.33
CA TYR A 339 -21.83 -0.91 -11.32
C TYR A 339 -22.65 -1.59 -10.24
N MET A 340 -22.47 -2.90 -10.05
CA MET A 340 -23.36 -3.73 -9.23
C MET A 340 -22.60 -4.21 -8.00
N ARG A 341 -22.72 -3.55 -6.85
CA ARG A 341 -21.95 -3.91 -5.65
C ARG A 341 -22.65 -5.02 -4.86
N PHE A 342 -22.20 -6.25 -5.05
CA PHE A 342 -22.66 -7.42 -4.30
C PHE A 342 -22.03 -7.44 -2.91
N SER A 343 -22.84 -7.63 -1.87
CA SER A 343 -22.40 -7.87 -0.48
C SER A 343 -22.65 -9.32 -0.10
N CYS A 344 -21.69 -9.97 0.54
CA CYS A 344 -21.74 -11.40 0.83
C CYS A 344 -21.05 -11.73 2.16
N SER A 345 -21.66 -12.58 2.98
CA SER A 345 -20.96 -13.20 4.11
C SER A 345 -19.99 -14.27 3.60
N THR A 346 -18.82 -14.42 4.22
CA THR A 346 -17.73 -15.27 3.70
C THR A 346 -17.23 -16.31 4.70
N GLY A 347 -17.98 -16.54 5.78
CA GLY A 347 -17.52 -17.33 6.92
C GLY A 347 -16.27 -16.68 7.53
N ASP A 348 -15.27 -17.49 7.85
CA ASP A 348 -14.02 -17.04 8.45
C ASP A 348 -12.94 -16.62 7.43
N ALA A 349 -13.23 -16.75 6.13
CA ALA A 349 -12.35 -16.20 5.11
C ALA A 349 -12.60 -14.69 4.94
N MET A 350 -11.55 -13.95 4.57
CA MET A 350 -11.73 -12.57 4.09
C MET A 350 -12.60 -12.56 2.82
N GLY A 351 -12.41 -13.57 1.96
CA GLY A 351 -13.47 -14.04 1.05
C GLY A 351 -13.48 -13.44 -0.36
N MET A 352 -12.48 -12.65 -0.76
CA MET A 352 -12.45 -12.00 -2.08
C MET A 352 -12.60 -12.96 -3.26
N ASN A 353 -11.93 -14.12 -3.24
CA ASN A 353 -12.07 -15.13 -4.30
C ASN A 353 -13.47 -15.77 -4.31
N MET A 354 -14.05 -15.98 -3.12
CA MET A 354 -15.37 -16.56 -2.95
C MET A 354 -16.45 -15.64 -3.52
N VAL A 355 -16.39 -14.34 -3.19
CA VAL A 355 -17.35 -13.35 -3.68
C VAL A 355 -17.22 -13.19 -5.19
N SER A 356 -16.00 -13.11 -5.74
CA SER A 356 -15.79 -13.03 -7.19
C SER A 356 -16.42 -14.20 -7.95
N LYS A 357 -16.28 -15.43 -7.44
CA LYS A 357 -16.89 -16.61 -8.06
C LYS A 357 -18.42 -16.56 -8.02
N GLY A 358 -19.00 -16.13 -6.90
CA GLY A 358 -20.45 -15.95 -6.77
C GLY A 358 -20.99 -14.89 -7.73
N VAL A 359 -20.28 -13.78 -7.89
CA VAL A 359 -20.60 -12.73 -8.86
C VAL A 359 -20.55 -13.27 -10.29
N GLN A 360 -19.51 -14.04 -10.65
CA GLN A 360 -19.41 -14.61 -12.01
C GLN A 360 -20.63 -15.47 -12.34
N ASN A 361 -21.08 -16.34 -11.42
CA ASN A 361 -22.29 -17.13 -11.63
C ASN A 361 -23.53 -16.27 -11.90
N VAL A 362 -23.68 -15.15 -11.19
CA VAL A 362 -24.80 -14.22 -11.41
C VAL A 362 -24.68 -13.54 -12.77
N LEU A 363 -23.48 -13.10 -13.17
CA LEU A 363 -23.26 -12.52 -14.49
C LEU A 363 -23.62 -13.50 -15.62
N ASP A 364 -23.21 -14.76 -15.50
CA ASP A 364 -23.54 -15.81 -16.47
C ASP A 364 -25.05 -16.09 -16.52
N TYR A 365 -25.73 -16.03 -15.38
CA TYR A 365 -27.19 -16.16 -15.30
C TYR A 365 -27.91 -14.98 -15.97
N LEU A 366 -27.46 -13.75 -15.73
CA LEU A 366 -28.05 -12.53 -16.28
C LEU A 366 -27.94 -12.46 -17.81
N GLN A 367 -26.91 -13.08 -18.41
CA GLN A 367 -26.75 -13.14 -19.87
C GLN A 367 -27.93 -13.80 -20.61
N ASN A 368 -28.77 -14.60 -19.92
CA ASN A 368 -29.94 -15.21 -20.56
C ASN A 368 -31.05 -14.19 -20.88
N ASP A 369 -31.28 -13.21 -19.99
CA ASP A 369 -32.36 -12.20 -20.14
C ASP A 369 -31.82 -10.82 -20.55
N PHE A 370 -30.50 -10.63 -20.43
CA PHE A 370 -29.75 -9.44 -20.81
C PHE A 370 -28.59 -9.82 -21.72
N GLU A 371 -28.89 -10.49 -22.85
CA GLU A 371 -27.90 -10.88 -23.87
C GLU A 371 -27.11 -9.70 -24.47
N ASP A 372 -27.66 -8.49 -24.31
CA ASP A 372 -27.07 -7.22 -24.73
C ASP A 372 -26.13 -6.60 -23.67
N MET A 373 -25.92 -7.29 -22.54
CA MET A 373 -25.00 -6.89 -21.48
C MET A 373 -23.55 -7.25 -21.82
N ASP A 374 -22.72 -6.21 -21.97
CA ASP A 374 -21.28 -6.32 -22.12
C ASP A 374 -20.60 -6.25 -20.74
N VAL A 375 -20.00 -7.36 -20.30
CA VAL A 375 -19.27 -7.43 -19.02
C VAL A 375 -17.87 -6.83 -19.21
N ILE A 376 -17.70 -5.58 -18.80
CA ILE A 376 -16.43 -4.85 -18.96
C ILE A 376 -15.37 -5.37 -18.00
N SER A 377 -15.75 -5.61 -16.74
CA SER A 377 -14.85 -6.10 -15.71
C SER A 377 -15.63 -6.67 -14.54
N ILE A 378 -15.13 -7.76 -13.95
CA ILE A 378 -15.67 -8.28 -12.69
C ILE A 378 -15.39 -7.36 -11.49
N SER A 379 -14.43 -6.44 -11.63
CA SER A 379 -14.06 -5.45 -10.63
C SER A 379 -14.02 -4.06 -11.27
N GLY A 380 -15.16 -3.38 -11.27
CA GLY A 380 -15.36 -2.01 -11.76
C GLY A 380 -14.95 -0.92 -10.77
N ASN A 381 -14.09 -1.22 -9.81
CA ASN A 381 -13.65 -0.34 -8.72
C ASN A 381 -14.73 0.19 -7.77
N PHE A 382 -15.99 -0.22 -7.90
CA PHE A 382 -17.08 0.13 -6.97
C PHE A 382 -17.21 -0.82 -5.78
N CYS A 383 -16.23 -1.74 -5.58
CA CYS A 383 -16.22 -2.64 -4.43
C CYS A 383 -16.09 -1.83 -3.12
N SER A 384 -15.15 -0.89 -2.96
CA SER A 384 -13.84 -0.72 -3.64
C SER A 384 -12.77 -1.55 -2.91
N ASP A 385 -11.67 -1.93 -3.55
CA ASP A 385 -10.67 -2.84 -2.95
C ASP A 385 -9.24 -2.31 -3.08
N LYS A 386 -8.55 -2.09 -1.96
CA LYS A 386 -7.21 -1.50 -1.87
C LYS A 386 -7.13 -0.07 -2.43
N LYS A 387 -8.23 0.68 -2.40
CA LYS A 387 -8.30 2.09 -2.81
C LYS A 387 -9.16 2.90 -1.84
N PRO A 388 -8.76 4.13 -1.47
CA PRO A 388 -9.60 4.98 -0.64
C PRO A 388 -10.90 5.31 -1.38
N ALA A 389 -12.05 4.94 -0.80
CA ALA A 389 -13.35 5.10 -1.44
C ALA A 389 -14.46 5.37 -0.43
N ALA A 390 -15.28 6.39 -0.73
CA ALA A 390 -16.35 6.83 0.17
C ALA A 390 -17.44 5.77 0.35
N VAL A 391 -17.66 4.93 -0.66
CA VAL A 391 -18.61 3.82 -0.56
C VAL A 391 -18.25 2.86 0.57
N ASN A 392 -16.95 2.61 0.83
CA ASN A 392 -16.53 1.74 1.92
C ASN A 392 -16.65 2.43 3.29
N TRP A 393 -16.47 3.75 3.34
CA TRP A 393 -16.71 4.56 4.54
C TRP A 393 -18.19 4.58 4.93
N ILE A 394 -19.08 4.77 3.96
CA ILE A 394 -20.52 4.98 4.17
C ILE A 394 -21.27 3.65 4.31
N GLU A 395 -21.06 2.73 3.37
CA GLU A 395 -21.81 1.47 3.31
C GLU A 395 -21.12 0.32 4.05
N GLY A 396 -19.86 0.50 4.43
CA GLY A 396 -19.02 -0.55 5.02
C GLY A 396 -18.48 -1.54 3.98
N ARG A 397 -17.47 -2.33 4.39
CA ARG A 397 -16.90 -3.44 3.61
C ARG A 397 -16.11 -4.40 4.52
N GLY A 398 -16.34 -5.71 4.42
CA GLY A 398 -15.79 -6.64 5.42
C GLY A 398 -16.55 -6.50 6.73
N LYS A 399 -15.86 -6.24 7.85
CA LYS A 399 -16.49 -6.02 9.16
C LYS A 399 -16.56 -4.53 9.50
N SER A 400 -17.75 -4.05 9.86
CA SER A 400 -17.93 -2.74 10.48
C SER A 400 -17.95 -2.91 12.00
N VAL A 401 -17.03 -2.27 12.71
CA VAL A 401 -16.86 -2.45 14.16
C VAL A 401 -16.84 -1.11 14.87
N VAL A 402 -17.53 -1.03 16.00
CA VAL A 402 -17.37 0.04 17.00
C VAL A 402 -16.71 -0.57 18.23
N CYS A 403 -15.74 0.12 18.82
CA CYS A 403 -15.11 -0.26 20.07
C CYS A 403 -14.97 0.96 20.97
N GLU A 404 -15.33 0.82 22.24
CA GLU A 404 -15.35 1.92 23.20
C GLU A 404 -14.85 1.53 24.58
N ALA A 405 -14.41 2.53 25.35
CA ALA A 405 -14.02 2.39 26.74
C ALA A 405 -14.26 3.68 27.52
N ILE A 406 -14.44 3.55 28.84
CA ILE A 406 -14.38 4.66 29.79
C ILE A 406 -13.03 4.58 30.50
N ILE A 407 -12.23 5.63 30.44
CA ILE A 407 -10.91 5.72 31.06
C ILE A 407 -11.00 6.65 32.27
N LYS A 408 -10.66 6.11 33.45
CA LYS A 408 -10.78 6.83 34.72
C LYS A 408 -9.81 8.01 34.82
N GLU A 409 -10.20 9.10 35.48
CA GLU A 409 -9.35 10.30 35.69
C GLU A 409 -7.93 9.94 36.13
N GLU A 410 -7.83 9.06 37.13
CA GLU A 410 -6.57 8.70 37.73
C GLU A 410 -5.67 7.94 36.76
N VAL A 411 -6.24 7.16 35.85
CA VAL A 411 -5.51 6.41 34.82
C VAL A 411 -5.03 7.37 33.73
N VAL A 412 -5.87 8.32 33.31
CA VAL A 412 -5.45 9.39 32.38
C VAL A 412 -4.23 10.14 32.94
N ARG A 413 -4.26 10.51 34.23
CA ARG A 413 -3.14 11.21 34.88
C ARG A 413 -1.92 10.30 35.10
N LYS A 414 -2.11 9.11 35.67
CA LYS A 414 -1.01 8.21 36.09
C LYS A 414 -0.40 7.44 34.93
N VAL A 415 -1.19 6.92 34.00
CA VAL A 415 -0.71 6.10 32.88
C VAL A 415 -0.50 6.96 31.64
N LEU A 416 -1.49 7.77 31.28
CA LEU A 416 -1.47 8.55 30.03
C LEU A 416 -0.76 9.91 30.15
N LYS A 417 -0.44 10.33 31.38
CA LYS A 417 0.39 11.52 31.69
C LYS A 417 -0.18 12.80 31.05
N THR A 418 -1.49 12.91 30.99
CA THR A 418 -2.22 14.07 30.46
C THR A 418 -3.48 14.33 31.30
N ASN A 419 -4.38 15.18 30.82
CA ASN A 419 -5.70 15.44 31.39
C ASN A 419 -6.80 15.32 30.32
N ILE A 420 -8.06 15.18 30.77
CA ILE A 420 -9.21 14.91 29.91
C ILE A 420 -9.54 16.09 29.00
N PRO A 421 -9.62 17.36 29.47
CA PRO A 421 -9.88 18.49 28.59
C PRO A 421 -8.91 18.59 27.42
N ALA A 422 -7.61 18.39 27.66
CA ALA A 422 -6.59 18.42 26.62
C ALA A 422 -6.76 17.31 25.58
N LEU A 423 -7.20 16.10 26.00
CA LEU A 423 -7.47 15.00 25.07
C LEU A 423 -8.68 15.27 24.18
N VAL A 424 -9.79 15.74 24.77
CA VAL A 424 -11.02 16.07 24.04
C VAL A 424 -10.77 17.22 23.05
N GLU A 425 -10.09 18.27 23.49
CA GLU A 425 -9.71 19.39 22.63
C GLU A 425 -8.79 18.94 21.50
N LEU A 426 -7.73 18.17 21.81
CA LEU A 426 -6.81 17.66 20.79
C LEU A 426 -7.53 16.78 19.77
N ASN A 427 -8.40 15.85 20.20
CA ASN A 427 -9.13 15.00 19.27
C ASN A 427 -10.01 15.84 18.33
N THR A 428 -10.71 16.84 18.88
CA THR A 428 -11.56 17.74 18.11
C THR A 428 -10.75 18.54 17.08
N ILE A 429 -9.64 19.13 17.50
CA ILE A 429 -8.81 19.98 16.62
C ILE A 429 -8.04 19.14 15.60
N LYS A 430 -7.46 18.01 16.00
CA LYS A 430 -6.60 17.18 15.14
C LYS A 430 -7.42 16.21 14.29
N ASN A 431 -8.12 15.28 14.93
CA ASN A 431 -8.72 14.13 14.25
C ASN A 431 -10.01 14.52 13.52
N LEU A 432 -10.74 15.52 14.02
CA LEU A 432 -11.96 16.01 13.37
C LEU A 432 -11.65 17.21 12.46
N ALA A 433 -11.38 18.38 13.05
CA ALA A 433 -11.21 19.62 12.28
C ALA A 433 -10.00 19.56 11.34
N GLY A 434 -8.84 19.07 11.80
CA GLY A 434 -7.64 18.92 10.99
C GLY A 434 -7.85 17.99 9.79
N SER A 435 -8.45 16.82 10.02
CA SER A 435 -8.80 15.88 8.94
C SER A 435 -9.84 16.45 7.97
N ALA A 436 -10.81 17.22 8.46
CA ALA A 436 -11.79 17.90 7.61
C ALA A 436 -11.12 18.95 6.71
N ILE A 437 -10.22 19.78 7.25
CA ILE A 437 -9.44 20.76 6.47
C ILE A 437 -8.55 20.06 5.44
N ALA A 438 -7.99 18.89 5.78
CA ALA A 438 -7.18 18.10 4.87
C ALA A 438 -8.00 17.41 3.75
N GLY A 439 -9.34 17.44 3.80
CA GLY A 439 -10.19 16.68 2.87
C GLY A 439 -10.01 15.16 3.03
N SER A 440 -9.70 14.70 4.24
CA SER A 440 -9.45 13.29 4.53
C SER A 440 -10.70 12.43 4.31
N LEU A 441 -10.53 11.29 3.66
CA LEU A 441 -11.58 10.29 3.46
C LEU A 441 -11.37 9.12 4.42
N GLY A 442 -12.24 8.99 5.41
CA GLY A 442 -12.18 7.93 6.42
C GLY A 442 -11.01 8.03 7.42
N GLY A 443 -10.13 9.02 7.30
CA GLY A 443 -8.99 9.24 8.18
C GLY A 443 -9.25 10.26 9.29
N PHE A 444 -10.26 10.03 10.11
CA PHE A 444 -10.61 10.88 11.28
C PHE A 444 -10.02 10.31 12.57
N ASN A 445 -8.74 9.94 12.53
CA ASN A 445 -8.01 9.24 13.58
C ASN A 445 -6.54 9.67 13.62
N ALA A 446 -5.78 9.20 14.61
CA ALA A 446 -4.38 9.55 14.77
C ALA A 446 -3.42 8.60 14.05
N GLN A 447 -3.58 7.29 14.23
CA GLN A 447 -2.65 6.26 13.74
C GLN A 447 -3.30 4.87 13.54
N ALA A 448 -4.58 4.79 13.19
CA ALA A 448 -5.24 3.48 13.01
C ALA A 448 -4.47 2.59 12.02
N SER A 449 -3.95 3.18 10.94
CA SER A 449 -3.13 2.50 9.94
C SER A 449 -1.88 1.80 10.50
N ASN A 450 -1.20 2.40 11.50
CA ASN A 450 -0.01 1.78 12.10
C ASN A 450 -0.37 0.48 12.82
N VAL A 451 -1.43 0.51 13.63
CA VAL A 451 -1.88 -0.66 14.41
C VAL A 451 -2.44 -1.74 13.49
N VAL A 452 -3.30 -1.36 12.53
CA VAL A 452 -3.88 -2.30 11.55
C VAL A 452 -2.78 -3.01 10.77
N SER A 453 -1.82 -2.27 10.21
CA SER A 453 -0.72 -2.84 9.43
C SER A 453 0.11 -3.83 10.26
N ALA A 454 0.44 -3.48 11.49
CA ALA A 454 1.26 -4.33 12.35
C ALA A 454 0.56 -5.65 12.70
N ILE A 455 -0.74 -5.61 12.99
CA ILE A 455 -1.54 -6.82 13.24
C ILE A 455 -1.71 -7.63 11.95
N TYR A 456 -1.97 -6.96 10.82
CA TYR A 456 -2.22 -7.61 9.53
C TYR A 456 -1.03 -8.44 9.08
N ILE A 457 0.17 -7.87 9.16
CA ILE A 457 1.42 -8.58 8.83
C ILE A 457 1.64 -9.74 9.80
N ALA A 458 1.45 -9.52 11.10
CA ALA A 458 1.64 -10.57 12.11
C ALA A 458 0.68 -11.75 11.94
N THR A 459 -0.55 -11.49 11.50
CA THR A 459 -1.64 -12.47 11.44
C THR A 459 -1.95 -12.96 10.02
N GLY A 460 -1.12 -12.62 9.04
CA GLY A 460 -1.23 -13.13 7.66
C GLY A 460 -2.40 -12.59 6.86
N GLN A 461 -2.87 -11.40 7.21
CA GLN A 461 -3.84 -10.65 6.41
C GLN A 461 -3.15 -10.02 5.19
N ASP A 462 -3.92 -9.40 4.30
CA ASP A 462 -3.40 -8.67 3.15
C ASP A 462 -3.03 -7.23 3.54
N PRO A 463 -1.73 -6.86 3.61
CA PRO A 463 -1.34 -5.54 4.08
C PRO A 463 -1.80 -4.39 3.16
N ALA A 464 -2.10 -4.67 1.89
CA ALA A 464 -2.62 -3.64 0.98
C ALA A 464 -4.07 -3.24 1.31
N GLN A 465 -4.81 -4.09 2.02
CA GLN A 465 -6.17 -3.77 2.50
C GLN A 465 -6.16 -2.76 3.66
N ASN A 466 -4.99 -2.46 4.25
CA ASN A 466 -4.84 -1.40 5.23
C ASN A 466 -5.39 -0.04 4.73
N VAL A 467 -5.38 0.21 3.42
CA VAL A 467 -5.92 1.44 2.81
C VAL A 467 -7.35 1.74 3.27
N GLU A 468 -8.21 0.72 3.35
CA GLU A 468 -9.62 0.87 3.73
C GLU A 468 -9.89 0.32 5.12
N SER A 469 -9.15 -0.72 5.52
CA SER A 469 -9.27 -1.31 6.85
C SER A 469 -8.79 -0.38 7.97
N SER A 470 -8.04 0.67 7.65
CA SER A 470 -7.66 1.74 8.58
C SER A 470 -8.61 2.94 8.58
N HIS A 471 -9.69 2.91 7.79
CA HIS A 471 -10.77 3.87 7.92
C HIS A 471 -11.29 3.83 9.36
N CYS A 472 -11.19 4.96 10.05
CA CYS A 472 -11.50 5.06 11.46
C CYS A 472 -11.87 6.50 11.80
N ILE A 473 -12.94 6.65 12.58
CA ILE A 473 -13.24 7.89 13.32
C ILE A 473 -13.06 7.64 14.81
N THR A 474 -12.24 8.48 15.44
CA THR A 474 -11.99 8.48 16.88
C THR A 474 -12.79 9.59 17.54
N MET A 475 -13.63 9.23 18.51
CA MET A 475 -14.41 10.19 19.29
C MET A 475 -13.96 10.16 20.75
N MET A 476 -13.96 11.33 21.39
CA MET A 476 -13.56 11.51 22.78
C MET A 476 -14.49 12.50 23.45
N GLU A 477 -15.04 12.12 24.59
CA GLU A 477 -15.98 12.94 25.36
C GLU A 477 -15.66 12.86 26.84
N ALA A 478 -15.85 13.98 27.54
CA ALA A 478 -15.76 14.00 29.00
C ALA A 478 -17.09 13.51 29.58
N VAL A 479 -17.03 12.50 30.45
CA VAL A 479 -18.21 11.87 31.07
C VAL A 479 -18.08 11.89 32.60
N ASN A 480 -19.14 11.51 33.31
CA ASN A 480 -19.19 11.50 34.78
C ASN A 480 -18.79 12.86 35.38
N ASP A 481 -19.49 13.92 34.96
CA ASP A 481 -19.20 15.32 35.34
C ASP A 481 -17.79 15.79 34.96
N GLY A 482 -17.22 15.21 33.89
CA GLY A 482 -15.90 15.52 33.39
C GLY A 482 -14.75 14.82 34.11
N LYS A 483 -15.06 13.88 35.01
CA LYS A 483 -14.05 13.09 35.73
C LYS A 483 -13.42 12.01 34.87
N ASP A 484 -14.18 11.41 33.96
CA ASP A 484 -13.69 10.29 33.16
C ASP A 484 -13.74 10.63 31.67
N LEU A 485 -12.97 9.90 30.88
CA LEU A 485 -12.94 10.03 29.42
C LEU A 485 -13.70 8.86 28.80
N HIS A 486 -14.77 9.13 28.06
CA HIS A 486 -15.25 8.18 27.07
C HIS A 486 -14.42 8.32 25.80
N ILE A 487 -13.98 7.20 25.26
CA ILE A 487 -13.29 7.13 23.97
C ILE A 487 -13.93 6.01 23.15
N SER A 488 -14.13 6.26 21.86
CA SER A 488 -14.54 5.24 20.90
C SER A 488 -13.80 5.34 19.58
N VAL A 489 -13.69 4.21 18.89
CA VAL A 489 -13.28 4.11 17.50
C VAL A 489 -14.37 3.41 16.71
N THR A 490 -14.68 3.95 15.53
CA THR A 490 -15.61 3.31 14.58
C THR A 490 -14.88 3.04 13.28
N MET A 491 -14.78 1.76 12.92
CA MET A 491 -14.04 1.26 11.77
C MET A 491 -15.00 0.52 10.83
N PRO A 492 -15.52 1.19 9.79
CA PRO A 492 -16.62 0.63 8.99
C PRO A 492 -16.17 -0.46 7.99
N SER A 493 -14.87 -0.59 7.73
CA SER A 493 -14.37 -1.38 6.61
C SER A 493 -13.18 -2.31 6.91
N ILE A 494 -13.19 -3.01 8.06
CA ILE A 494 -12.11 -3.95 8.43
C ILE A 494 -12.18 -5.25 7.59
N GLU A 495 -11.18 -5.49 6.75
CA GLU A 495 -11.10 -6.65 5.87
C GLU A 495 -10.17 -7.71 6.44
N VAL A 496 -10.72 -8.62 7.25
CA VAL A 496 -9.94 -9.70 7.87
C VAL A 496 -10.54 -11.07 7.63
N GLY A 497 -9.67 -12.08 7.68
CA GLY A 497 -10.01 -13.49 7.70
C GLY A 497 -9.03 -14.29 8.57
N THR A 498 -9.45 -15.47 8.98
CA THR A 498 -8.64 -16.41 9.76
C THR A 498 -8.39 -17.72 8.99
N VAL A 499 -8.84 -17.77 7.73
CA VAL A 499 -8.66 -18.86 6.77
C VAL A 499 -8.28 -18.29 5.40
N GLY A 500 -7.29 -18.92 4.76
CA GLY A 500 -6.85 -18.62 3.40
C GLY A 500 -5.81 -17.50 3.32
N GLY A 501 -5.13 -17.40 2.18
CA GLY A 501 -4.03 -16.45 1.98
C GLY A 501 -2.89 -16.70 2.97
N GLY A 502 -2.32 -15.63 3.53
CA GLY A 502 -1.18 -15.71 4.45
C GLY A 502 -1.49 -16.34 5.81
N THR A 503 -2.76 -16.53 6.19
CA THR A 503 -3.16 -17.00 7.53
C THR A 503 -2.73 -18.44 7.81
N GLN A 504 -2.41 -19.21 6.77
CA GLN A 504 -1.99 -20.60 6.86
C GLN A 504 -0.48 -20.76 7.11
N LEU A 505 0.31 -19.71 6.86
CA LEU A 505 1.75 -19.74 7.08
C LEU A 505 2.04 -19.91 8.58
N ALA A 506 3.03 -20.74 8.91
CA ALA A 506 3.22 -21.21 10.29
C ALA A 506 3.33 -20.08 11.33
N SER A 507 4.12 -19.04 11.03
CA SER A 507 4.31 -17.89 11.94
C SER A 507 3.03 -17.07 12.13
N GLN A 508 2.30 -16.81 11.04
CA GLN A 508 1.04 -16.07 11.04
C GLN A 508 -0.07 -16.86 11.73
N ALA A 509 -0.14 -18.16 11.47
CA ALA A 509 -1.06 -19.08 12.13
C ALA A 509 -0.81 -19.13 13.65
N ALA A 510 0.44 -19.10 14.11
CA ALA A 510 0.77 -19.03 15.53
C ALA A 510 0.29 -17.71 16.16
N CYS A 511 0.40 -16.58 15.45
CA CYS A 511 -0.12 -15.30 15.92
C CYS A 511 -1.65 -15.28 16.01
N LEU A 512 -2.35 -15.93 15.07
CA LEU A 512 -3.81 -16.10 15.15
C LEU A 512 -4.23 -17.04 16.29
N ASP A 513 -3.41 -18.05 16.58
CA ASP A 513 -3.64 -19.00 17.68
C ASP A 513 -3.48 -18.32 19.05
N LEU A 514 -2.49 -17.43 19.19
CA LEU A 514 -2.30 -16.59 20.37
C LEU A 514 -3.55 -15.75 20.69
N LEU A 515 -4.27 -15.31 19.65
CA LEU A 515 -5.53 -14.58 19.78
C LEU A 515 -6.76 -15.49 19.95
N GLY A 516 -6.60 -16.81 19.86
CA GLY A 516 -7.68 -17.79 19.95
C GLY A 516 -8.65 -17.75 18.76
N VAL A 517 -8.17 -17.35 17.58
CA VAL A 517 -9.01 -17.18 16.37
C VAL A 517 -8.45 -17.90 15.13
N LYS A 518 -7.45 -18.77 15.28
CA LYS A 518 -6.88 -19.53 14.16
C LYS A 518 -7.93 -20.40 13.47
N GLY A 519 -7.97 -20.34 12.14
CA GLY A 519 -8.78 -21.23 11.31
C GLY A 519 -10.28 -20.89 11.32
N ALA A 520 -11.06 -21.80 10.75
CA ALA A 520 -12.51 -21.69 10.69
C ALA A 520 -13.14 -21.99 12.06
N SER A 521 -14.17 -21.24 12.43
CA SER A 521 -14.97 -21.57 13.60
C SER A 521 -15.86 -22.78 13.29
N LEU A 522 -15.76 -23.82 14.11
CA LEU A 522 -16.58 -25.04 13.97
C LEU A 522 -18.00 -24.84 14.47
N GLU A 523 -18.21 -23.93 15.43
CA GLU A 523 -19.52 -23.67 16.05
C GLU A 523 -20.34 -22.67 15.25
N SER A 524 -19.72 -21.59 14.78
CA SER A 524 -20.42 -20.49 14.11
C SER A 524 -19.55 -19.88 13.02
N PRO A 525 -19.78 -20.21 11.73
CA PRO A 525 -19.00 -19.66 10.62
C PRO A 525 -18.86 -18.13 10.69
N GLY A 526 -17.63 -17.67 10.57
CA GLY A 526 -17.26 -16.25 10.65
C GLY A 526 -17.03 -15.72 12.07
N ALA A 527 -17.25 -16.52 13.12
CA ALA A 527 -17.05 -16.05 14.50
C ALA A 527 -15.58 -15.72 14.80
N ASN A 528 -14.62 -16.47 14.24
CA ASN A 528 -13.21 -16.19 14.43
C ASN A 528 -12.80 -14.92 13.69
N ALA A 529 -13.25 -14.74 12.44
CA ALA A 529 -12.97 -13.53 11.68
C ALA A 529 -13.63 -12.28 12.29
N ARG A 530 -14.85 -12.39 12.83
CA ARG A 530 -15.51 -11.30 13.57
C ARG A 530 -14.74 -10.95 14.85
N ARG A 531 -14.28 -11.95 15.61
CA ARG A 531 -13.44 -11.72 16.80
C ARG A 531 -12.10 -11.09 16.47
N LEU A 532 -11.45 -11.51 15.38
CA LEU A 532 -10.23 -10.84 14.92
C LEU A 532 -10.48 -9.36 14.61
N ALA A 533 -11.62 -9.04 13.98
CA ALA A 533 -11.99 -7.65 13.68
C ALA A 533 -12.19 -6.80 14.94
N THR A 534 -12.81 -7.37 15.99
CA THR A 534 -12.98 -6.66 17.26
C THR A 534 -11.65 -6.47 17.99
N VAL A 535 -10.75 -7.46 17.95
CA VAL A 535 -9.38 -7.33 18.48
C VAL A 535 -8.61 -6.23 17.75
N VAL A 536 -8.71 -6.16 16.42
CA VAL A 536 -8.10 -5.07 15.63
C VAL A 536 -8.64 -3.71 16.07
N ALA A 537 -9.96 -3.56 16.17
CA ALA A 537 -10.58 -2.30 16.62
C ALA A 537 -10.19 -1.93 18.06
N GLY A 538 -10.15 -2.89 18.98
CA GLY A 538 -9.71 -2.65 20.36
C GLY A 538 -8.23 -2.30 20.48
N ALA A 539 -7.37 -2.89 19.65
CA ALA A 539 -5.96 -2.50 19.58
C ALA A 539 -5.80 -1.10 18.98
N VAL A 540 -6.60 -0.73 17.98
CA VAL A 540 -6.64 0.63 17.41
C VAL A 540 -7.09 1.62 18.49
N LEU A 541 -8.15 1.33 19.25
CA LEU A 541 -8.59 2.15 20.39
C LEU A 541 -7.45 2.40 21.39
N ALA A 542 -6.70 1.35 21.74
CA ALA A 542 -5.53 1.44 22.61
C ALA A 542 -4.42 2.32 22.01
N GLY A 543 -4.09 2.12 20.74
CA GLY A 543 -3.10 2.90 20.00
C GLY A 543 -3.48 4.39 19.92
N GLU A 544 -4.73 4.69 19.60
CA GLU A 544 -5.29 6.05 19.55
C GLU A 544 -5.17 6.74 20.90
N LEU A 545 -5.65 6.09 21.97
CA LEU A 545 -5.61 6.61 23.33
C LEU A 545 -4.19 6.99 23.75
N SER A 546 -3.21 6.13 23.50
CA SER A 546 -1.83 6.39 23.90
C SER A 546 -1.16 7.49 23.07
N LEU A 547 -1.33 7.49 21.74
CA LEU A 547 -0.70 8.50 20.88
C LEU A 547 -1.28 9.89 21.11
N LEU A 548 -2.62 10.02 21.16
CA LEU A 548 -3.27 11.29 21.46
C LEU A 548 -2.86 11.81 22.84
N SER A 549 -2.67 10.92 23.82
CA SER A 549 -2.14 11.31 25.14
C SER A 549 -0.70 11.82 25.07
N ALA A 550 0.17 11.15 24.31
CA ALA A 550 1.55 11.59 24.13
C ALA A 550 1.63 12.95 23.39
N LEU A 551 0.75 13.19 22.43
CA LEU A 551 0.63 14.47 21.73
C LEU A 551 0.12 15.58 22.65
N ALA A 552 -0.95 15.34 23.40
CA ALA A 552 -1.51 16.30 24.36
C ALA A 552 -0.50 16.69 25.45
N ALA A 553 0.38 15.76 25.84
CA ALA A 553 1.45 16.01 26.80
C ALA A 553 2.74 16.57 26.19
N GLY A 554 2.83 16.76 24.86
CA GLY A 554 4.04 17.21 24.18
C GLY A 554 5.22 16.23 24.19
N GLN A 555 4.95 14.93 24.37
CA GLN A 555 5.97 13.90 24.61
C GLN A 555 6.42 13.14 23.35
N LEU A 556 5.76 13.33 22.21
CA LEU A 556 5.98 12.52 21.01
C LEU A 556 7.46 12.48 20.58
N VAL A 557 8.09 13.64 20.43
CA VAL A 557 9.48 13.75 19.94
C VAL A 557 10.45 13.05 20.89
N MET A 558 10.29 13.22 22.21
CA MET A 558 11.16 12.58 23.20
C MET A 558 11.04 11.05 23.15
N SER A 559 9.83 10.52 22.99
CA SER A 559 9.62 9.07 22.88
C SER A 559 10.23 8.50 21.61
N HIS A 560 10.02 9.11 20.45
CA HIS A 560 10.65 8.66 19.20
C HIS A 560 12.18 8.74 19.26
N MET A 561 12.74 9.79 19.87
CA MET A 561 14.20 9.91 20.04
C MET A 561 14.79 8.79 20.92
N LYS A 562 14.05 8.32 21.92
CA LYS A 562 14.51 7.26 22.84
C LYS A 562 14.45 5.86 22.24
N TYR A 563 13.40 5.54 21.48
CA TYR A 563 13.15 4.16 21.02
C TYR A 563 13.26 3.96 19.51
N ASN A 564 13.16 5.03 18.70
CA ASN A 564 13.21 4.95 17.23
C ASN A 564 14.53 5.44 16.64
N ARG A 565 15.48 5.90 17.46
CA ARG A 565 16.87 6.14 17.06
C ARG A 565 17.77 5.27 17.93
N SER A 566 18.64 4.47 17.30
CA SER A 566 19.65 3.74 18.06
C SER A 566 20.58 4.75 18.72
N SER A 567 20.63 4.77 20.05
CA SER A 567 21.70 5.44 20.80
C SER A 567 23.00 4.62 20.77
N LYS A 568 23.29 3.97 19.64
CA LYS A 568 24.62 3.42 19.38
C LYS A 568 25.52 4.63 19.15
N ASP A 569 26.34 4.91 20.15
CA ASP A 569 27.45 5.84 20.09
C ASP A 569 28.25 5.63 18.78
N PHE A 570 28.09 6.52 17.81
CA PHE A 570 28.92 6.56 16.61
C PHE A 570 30.38 6.95 16.94
N SER A 571 30.67 7.29 18.20
CA SER A 571 32.00 7.60 18.72
C SER A 571 32.94 6.38 18.81
N LYS A 572 32.45 5.14 18.60
CA LYS A 572 33.28 3.92 18.55
C LYS A 572 33.55 3.36 17.15
N ALA A 573 33.09 4.02 16.08
CA ALA A 573 33.37 3.63 14.71
C ALA A 573 34.49 4.45 14.03
N ALA A 574 35.16 5.33 14.78
CA ALA A 574 36.34 6.07 14.34
C ALA A 574 37.50 5.81 15.31
N CYS A 575 38.10 4.62 15.20
CA CYS A 575 39.47 4.32 15.59
C CYS A 575 39.99 3.17 14.70
#